data_AF-A0A846BKW3-F1
#
_entry.id   AF-A0A846BKW3-F1
#
_cell.length_a   1.000
_cell.length_b   1.000
_cell.length_c   1.000
_cell.angle_alpha   90.00
_cell.angle_beta   90.00
_cell.angle_gamma   90.00
#
_symmetry.space_group_name_H-M   'P 1'
#
loop_
_entity.id
_entity.type
_entity.pdbx_description
1 polymer ?
#
loop_
_entity_poly.entity_id
_entity_poly.type
_entity_poly.pdbx_seq_one_letter_code
_entity_poly.pdbx_strand_id
1 'polypeptide(L)' 'MHPYPQRDTDISPLCELTQLIELSLSFNQIKDISPLSKLLKLTEVWLIENPLVNQTCPLQPENICKIAPD' A
#
# COMPACT_ATOMS: atom_id res chain seq x y z
N MET A 1 -10.89 -29.39 -5.84
CA MET A 1 -10.77 -28.08 -5.16
C MET A 1 -10.35 -27.07 -6.21
N HIS A 2 -11.23 -26.16 -6.60
CA HIS A 2 -10.90 -25.14 -7.60
C HIS A 2 -10.20 -23.97 -6.89
N PRO A 3 -8.95 -23.63 -7.21
CA PRO A 3 -8.35 -22.41 -6.70
C PRO A 3 -9.12 -21.25 -7.34
N TYR A 4 -9.88 -20.50 -6.54
CA TYR A 4 -10.40 -19.21 -6.99
C TYR A 4 -9.19 -18.32 -7.31
N PRO A 5 -9.20 -17.59 -8.43
CA PRO A 5 -8.17 -16.60 -8.67
C PRO A 5 -8.25 -15.56 -7.55
N GLN A 6 -7.19 -15.49 -6.74
CA GLN A 6 -7.04 -14.44 -5.75
C GLN A 6 -6.82 -13.14 -6.53
N ARG A 7 -7.82 -12.26 -6.49
CA ARG A 7 -7.76 -10.98 -7.20
C ARG A 7 -6.98 -9.99 -6.35
N ASP A 8 -5.94 -9.43 -6.93
CA ASP A 8 -5.14 -8.39 -6.29
C ASP A 8 -5.97 -7.10 -6.14
N THR A 9 -5.78 -6.41 -5.02
CA THR A 9 -6.42 -5.11 -4.75
C THR A 9 -5.67 -4.01 -5.50
N ASP A 10 -6.31 -3.42 -6.51
CA ASP A 10 -5.78 -2.25 -7.23
C ASP A 10 -6.07 -0.96 -6.46
N ILE A 11 -5.01 -0.25 -6.07
CA ILE A 11 -5.07 1.02 -5.35
C ILE A 11 -4.73 2.24 -6.22
N SER A 12 -4.58 2.06 -7.54
CA SER A 12 -4.31 3.15 -8.49
C SER A 12 -5.27 4.34 -8.35
N PRO A 13 -6.58 4.16 -8.09
CA PRO A 13 -7.50 5.29 -7.90
C PRO A 13 -7.16 6.20 -6.71
N LEU A 14 -6.42 5.70 -5.71
CA LEU A 14 -6.03 6.51 -4.56
C LEU A 14 -5.06 7.63 -4.93
N CYS A 15 -4.35 7.53 -6.06
CA CYS A 15 -3.30 8.47 -6.43
C CYS A 15 -3.81 9.92 -6.68
N GLU A 16 -5.11 10.11 -6.86
CA GLU A 16 -5.75 11.43 -7.01
C GLU A 16 -6.06 12.10 -5.66
N LEU A 17 -6.00 11.36 -4.55
CA LEU A 17 -6.31 11.85 -3.20
C LEU A 17 -5.10 12.55 -2.56
N THR A 18 -4.49 13.49 -3.28
CA THR A 18 -3.21 14.14 -2.93
C THR A 18 -3.20 14.91 -1.60
N GLN A 19 -4.36 15.06 -0.95
CA GLN A 19 -4.52 15.70 0.34
C GLN A 19 -4.59 14.73 1.52
N LEU A 20 -4.48 13.42 1.28
CA LEU A 20 -4.44 12.42 2.35
C LEU A 20 -3.20 12.60 3.24
N ILE A 21 -3.44 12.56 4.55
CA ILE A 21 -2.40 12.63 5.59
C ILE A 21 -2.12 11.24 6.17
N GLU A 22 -3.17 10.42 6.33
CA GLU A 22 -3.08 9.09 6.89
C GLU A 22 -3.86 8.11 6.01
N LEU A 23 -3.35 6.89 5.87
CA LEU A 23 -3.95 5.86 5.03
C LEU A 23 -3.77 4.46 5.64
N SER A 24 -4.86 3.79 5.96
CA SER A 24 -4.85 2.40 6.43
C SER A 24 -5.30 1.45 5.33
N LEU A 25 -4.41 0.53 4.94
CA LEU A 25 -4.61 -0.48 3.92
C LEU A 25 -4.24 -1.89 4.41
N SER A 26 -4.12 -2.08 5.72
CA SER A 26 -3.79 -3.38 6.32
C SER A 26 -4.83 -4.46 5.97
N PHE A 27 -4.42 -5.73 5.95
CA PHE A 27 -5.28 -6.89 5.71
C PHE A 27 -6.00 -6.90 4.34
N ASN A 28 -5.30 -6.47 3.29
CA ASN A 28 -5.81 -6.52 1.91
C ASN A 28 -5.02 -7.52 1.05
N GLN A 29 -5.30 -7.56 -0.26
CA GLN A 29 -4.56 -8.36 -1.24
C GLN A 29 -3.72 -7.45 -2.14
N ILE A 30 -3.05 -6.45 -1.56
CA ILE A 30 -2.22 -5.50 -2.30
C ILE A 30 -0.85 -6.14 -2.55
N LYS A 31 -0.40 -6.12 -3.81
CA LYS A 31 0.93 -6.58 -4.21
C LYS A 31 1.87 -5.45 -4.62
N ASP A 32 1.31 -4.34 -5.07
CA ASP A 32 2.03 -3.16 -5.54
C ASP A 32 1.49 -1.89 -4.86
N ILE A 33 2.41 -1.14 -4.24
CA ILE A 33 2.12 0.14 -3.59
C ILE A 33 2.70 1.34 -4.35
N SER A 34 3.32 1.13 -5.52
CA SER A 34 3.87 2.20 -6.37
C SER A 34 2.90 3.37 -6.66
N PRO A 35 1.56 3.17 -6.74
CA PRO A 35 0.63 4.29 -6.93
C PRO A 35 0.62 5.31 -5.78
N LEU A 36 1.07 4.92 -4.58
CA LEU A 36 1.14 5.81 -3.41
C LEU A 36 2.19 6.93 -3.59
N SER A 37 3.13 6.80 -4.53
CA SER A 37 4.18 7.80 -4.81
C SER A 37 3.68 9.22 -5.07
N LYS A 38 2.41 9.39 -5.50
CA LYS A 38 1.80 10.72 -5.73
C LYS A 38 1.23 11.36 -4.45
N LEU A 39 1.10 10.61 -3.36
CA LEU A 39 0.45 11.04 -2.13
C LEU A 39 1.46 11.67 -1.15
N LEU A 40 2.08 12.77 -1.59
CA LEU A 40 3.22 13.42 -0.93
C LEU A 40 2.91 14.01 0.45
N LYS A 41 1.64 14.10 0.84
CA LYS A 41 1.21 14.60 2.15
C LYS A 41 1.02 13.50 3.19
N LEU A 42 1.16 12.23 2.80
CA LEU A 42 1.05 11.12 3.74
C LEU A 42 2.18 11.19 4.77
N THR A 43 1.80 11.08 6.03
CA THR A 43 2.72 10.99 7.18
C THR A 43 2.70 9.60 7.79
N GLU A 44 1.66 8.81 7.54
CA GLU A 44 1.56 7.44 8.02
C GLU A 44 0.74 6.56 7.07
N VAL A 45 1.26 5.37 6.78
CA VAL A 45 0.59 4.39 5.92
C VAL A 45 0.70 3.00 6.54
N TRP A 46 -0.41 2.35 6.86
CA TRP A 46 -0.42 0.98 7.37
C TRP A 46 -0.67 -0.02 6.26
N LEU A 47 0.26 -0.96 6.07
CA LEU A 47 0.28 -1.96 5.00
C LEU A 47 0.44 -3.39 5.53
N ILE A 48 0.34 -3.58 6.85
CA ILE A 48 0.47 -4.86 7.54
C ILE A 48 -0.48 -5.89 6.90
N GLU A 49 -0.04 -7.15 6.78
CA GLU A 49 -0.87 -8.24 6.27
C GLU A 49 -1.35 -7.99 4.82
N ASN A 50 -0.41 -7.58 3.96
CA ASN A 50 -0.56 -7.57 2.51
C ASN A 50 0.55 -8.39 1.84
N PRO A 51 0.26 -9.13 0.76
CA PRO A 51 1.23 -9.92 0.02
C PRO A 51 2.11 -9.05 -0.90
N LEU A 52 2.75 -8.01 -0.36
CA LEU A 52 3.60 -7.08 -1.13
C LEU A 52 4.74 -7.84 -1.81
N VAL A 53 4.89 -7.65 -3.12
CA VAL A 53 6.01 -8.24 -3.88
C VAL A 53 7.31 -7.49 -3.60
N ASN A 54 7.21 -6.20 -3.28
CA ASN A 54 8.34 -5.36 -2.90
C ASN A 54 7.95 -4.51 -1.67
N GLN A 55 8.79 -4.53 -0.64
CA GLN A 55 8.58 -3.79 0.61
C GLN A 55 9.25 -2.40 0.62
N THR A 56 9.70 -1.93 -0.54
CA THR A 56 10.25 -0.57 -0.68
C THR A 56 9.12 0.46 -0.57
N CYS A 57 9.21 1.38 0.39
CA CYS A 57 8.25 2.47 0.52
C CYS A 57 8.45 3.48 -0.64
N PRO A 58 7.43 3.77 -1.46
CA PRO A 58 7.53 4.73 -2.56
C PRO A 58 7.43 6.19 -2.10
N LEU A 59 7.34 6.42 -0.79
CA LEU A 59 7.18 7.72 -0.15
C LEU A 59 8.39 8.04 0.73
N GLN A 60 8.55 9.32 1.05
CA GLN A 60 9.65 9.82 1.88
C GLN A 60 9.10 10.58 3.09
N PRO A 61 9.64 10.36 4.31
CA PRO A 61 10.67 9.36 4.63
C PRO A 61 10.14 7.92 4.54
N GLU A 62 11.00 6.95 4.21
CA GLU A 62 10.57 5.56 3.93
C GLU A 62 9.88 4.87 5.12
N ASN A 63 10.20 5.30 6.34
CA ASN A 63 9.66 4.74 7.58
C ASN A 63 8.17 5.07 7.84
N ILE A 64 7.53 5.88 6.99
CA ILE A 64 6.09 6.14 7.10
C ILE A 64 5.25 4.93 6.66
N CYS A 65 5.80 4.08 5.78
CA CYS A 65 5.17 2.82 5.39
C CYS A 65 5.37 1.79 6.52
N LYS A 66 4.29 1.46 7.23
CA LYS A 66 4.26 0.39 8.25
C LYS A 66 3.96 -0.93 7.56
N ILE A 67 5.03 -1.59 7.12
CA ILE A 67 5.01 -2.93 6.51
C ILE A 67 5.42 -3.93 7.58
N ALA A 68 4.80 -5.11 7.60
CA ALA A 68 5.22 -6.17 8.50
C ALA A 68 6.62 -6.68 8.08
N PRO A 69 7.56 -6.88 9.03
CA PRO A 69 8.81 -7.56 8.70
C PRO A 69 8.51 -9.02 8.28
N ASP A 70 9.26 -9.52 7.30
CA ASP A 70 9.26 -10.92 6.88
C ASP A 70 9.56 -11.89 8.04
#